data_AF-A0A847YUG4-F1
#
_entry.id   AF-A0A847YUG4-F1
#
_cell.length_a   1.000
_cell.length_b   1.000
_cell.length_c   1.000
_cell.angle_alpha   90.00
_cell.angle_beta   90.00
_cell.angle_gamma   90.00
#
_symmetry.space_group_name_H-M   'P 1'
#
loop_
_entity.id
_entity.type
_entity.pdbx_description
1 polymer ?
#
loop_
_entity_poly.entity_id
_entity_poly.type
_entity_poly.pdbx_seq_one_letter_code
_entity_poly.pdbx_strand_id
1 'polypeptide(L)'
;DGTNALISVFRGDWTGAGLSAVSMIPVAGDAVGKGGKLARYAAKYGDLAARRAAATGQIHHPISKAVFKALERHPILKGHYRPRDPRFTTQAIDKAAHKGYQRWHRVLDDEVAMWVNEHQDATPKQFESWLRWRYSQPDLLERFPNGF
;
A
#
# COMPACT_ATOMS: atom_id res chain seq x y z
N ASP A 1 17.91 -8.79 -30.83
CA ASP A 1 17.90 -7.54 -30.05
C ASP A 1 16.53 -7.20 -29.52
N GLY A 2 16.39 -7.30 -28.20
CA GLY A 2 15.14 -7.18 -27.45
C GLY A 2 14.91 -5.76 -26.93
N THR A 3 14.64 -4.82 -27.84
CA THR A 3 14.51 -3.40 -27.46
C THR A 3 13.22 -2.72 -27.94
N ASN A 4 12.31 -3.37 -28.69
CA ASN A 4 11.13 -2.68 -29.24
C ASN A 4 9.86 -3.55 -29.38
N ALA A 5 9.43 -4.19 -28.30
CA ALA A 5 8.01 -4.55 -28.11
C ALA A 5 7.46 -3.68 -26.96
N LEU A 6 7.52 -2.35 -27.12
CA LEU A 6 6.39 -1.52 -27.56
C LEU A 6 5.15 -1.75 -26.70
N ILE A 7 4.97 -0.91 -25.68
CA ILE A 7 4.12 0.28 -25.79
C ILE A 7 2.67 -0.10 -26.13
N SER A 8 1.92 -0.35 -25.05
CA SER A 8 0.53 0.09 -24.90
C SER A 8 0.28 0.37 -23.43
N VAL A 9 0.87 1.48 -22.96
CA VAL A 9 0.73 2.02 -21.60
C VAL A 9 -0.10 3.32 -21.61
N PHE A 10 -0.47 3.84 -22.79
CA PHE A 10 -1.14 5.12 -22.94
C PHE A 10 -2.63 4.97 -23.27
N ARG A 11 -3.46 4.71 -22.25
CA ARG A 11 -4.86 5.20 -22.26
C ARG A 11 -5.53 5.45 -20.91
N GLY A 12 -4.79 5.37 -19.80
CA GLY A 12 -5.18 6.04 -18.55
C GLY A 12 -6.58 5.70 -18.03
N ASP A 13 -6.75 4.48 -17.54
CA ASP A 13 -7.73 4.18 -16.50
C ASP A 13 -7.14 3.08 -15.60
N TRP A 14 -6.76 3.46 -14.39
CA TRP A 14 -6.04 2.61 -13.42
C TRP A 14 -6.95 2.07 -12.32
N THR A 15 -8.26 1.99 -12.57
CA THR A 15 -9.22 1.38 -11.65
C THR A 15 -9.26 -0.15 -11.81
N GLY A 16 -8.15 -0.83 -11.51
CA GLY A 16 -8.16 -2.31 -11.47
C GLY A 16 -6.81 -3.00 -11.58
N ALA A 17 -5.87 -2.74 -10.68
CA ALA A 17 -4.55 -3.38 -10.61
C ALA A 17 -4.58 -4.87 -10.18
N GLY A 18 -5.51 -5.67 -10.74
CA GLY A 18 -5.62 -7.12 -10.52
C GLY A 18 -5.22 -7.98 -11.73
N LEU A 19 -5.16 -7.41 -12.95
CA LEU A 19 -4.96 -8.17 -14.19
C LEU A 19 -3.54 -8.12 -14.78
N SER A 20 -2.65 -7.26 -14.27
CA SER A 20 -1.29 -7.10 -14.83
C SER A 20 -0.27 -8.15 -14.39
N ALA A 21 -0.66 -9.14 -13.58
CA ALA A 21 0.23 -10.25 -13.22
C ALA A 21 0.32 -11.33 -14.32
N VAL A 22 -0.64 -11.39 -15.23
CA VAL A 22 -0.71 -12.43 -16.29
C VAL A 22 0.23 -12.11 -17.47
N SER A 23 0.56 -10.83 -17.71
CA SER A 23 1.37 -10.41 -18.86
C SER A 23 2.90 -10.39 -18.63
N MET A 24 3.37 -10.74 -17.43
CA MET A 24 4.81 -10.83 -17.10
C MET A 24 5.30 -12.29 -17.09
N ILE A 25 4.97 -13.05 -18.12
CA ILE A 25 5.46 -14.43 -18.32
C ILE A 25 6.40 -14.46 -19.53
N PRO A 26 7.72 -14.33 -19.35
CA PRO A 26 8.67 -14.92 -20.29
C PRO A 26 8.92 -16.37 -19.84
N VAL A 27 8.12 -17.32 -20.34
CA VAL A 27 8.42 -18.75 -20.21
C VAL A 27 8.66 -19.32 -21.60
N ALA A 28 9.80 -18.95 -22.16
CA ALA A 28 10.54 -19.83 -23.04
C ALA A 28 11.65 -20.46 -22.18
N GLY A 29 11.57 -21.77 -21.95
CA GLY A 29 12.67 -22.56 -21.39
C GLY A 29 12.66 -22.78 -19.87
N ASP A 30 12.53 -24.07 -19.52
CA ASP A 30 12.88 -24.73 -18.26
C ASP A 30 11.81 -24.78 -17.15
N ALA A 31 11.04 -25.88 -17.16
CA ALA A 31 9.79 -26.05 -16.42
C ALA A 31 9.88 -26.88 -15.13
N VAL A 32 11.02 -27.46 -14.77
CA VAL A 32 11.06 -28.47 -13.68
C VAL A 32 11.30 -27.87 -12.28
N GLY A 33 11.87 -26.67 -12.16
CA GLY A 33 12.08 -26.02 -10.85
C GLY A 33 11.13 -24.85 -10.51
N LYS A 34 10.43 -24.30 -11.52
CA LYS A 34 9.66 -23.04 -11.38
C LYS A 34 8.16 -23.25 -11.14
N GLY A 35 7.64 -24.46 -11.31
CA GLY A 35 6.22 -24.78 -11.03
C GLY A 35 5.81 -24.46 -9.59
N GLY A 36 6.70 -24.68 -8.61
CA GLY A 36 6.45 -24.32 -7.21
C GLY A 36 6.40 -22.81 -6.95
N LYS A 37 7.19 -22.00 -7.67
CA LYS A 37 7.14 -20.53 -7.58
C LYS A 37 5.86 -20.00 -8.21
N LEU A 38 5.45 -20.55 -9.35
CA LEU A 38 4.19 -20.19 -10.00
C LEU A 38 2.97 -20.58 -9.16
N ALA A 39 2.97 -21.76 -8.54
CA ALA A 39 1.91 -22.19 -7.63
C ALA A 39 1.83 -21.32 -6.37
N ARG A 40 2.97 -20.99 -5.74
CA ARG A 40 3.02 -20.05 -4.61
C ARG A 40 2.57 -18.65 -5.00
N TYR A 41 2.91 -18.22 -6.21
CA TYR A 41 2.45 -16.96 -6.78
C TYR A 41 0.93 -16.99 -6.92
N ALA A 42 0.37 -17.94 -7.67
CA ALA A 42 -1.08 -18.10 -7.83
C ALA A 42 -1.83 -18.18 -6.48
N ALA A 43 -1.31 -18.94 -5.51
CA ALA A 43 -1.88 -19.03 -4.16
C ALA A 43 -1.83 -17.68 -3.43
N LYS A 44 -0.70 -16.98 -3.44
CA LYS A 44 -0.53 -15.68 -2.75
C LYS A 44 -1.43 -14.59 -3.35
N TYR A 45 -1.52 -14.52 -4.68
CA TYR A 45 -2.34 -13.52 -5.36
C TYR A 45 -3.84 -13.87 -5.33
N GLY A 46 -4.20 -15.16 -5.38
CA GLY A 46 -5.57 -15.63 -5.15
C GLY A 46 -6.05 -15.34 -3.72
N ASP A 47 -5.20 -15.58 -2.72
CA ASP A 47 -5.47 -15.26 -1.32
C ASP A 47 -5.61 -13.74 -1.11
N LEU A 48 -4.71 -12.92 -1.68
CA LEU A 48 -4.85 -11.46 -1.59
C LEU A 48 -6.15 -10.97 -2.24
N ALA A 49 -6.52 -11.47 -3.42
CA ALA A 49 -7.76 -11.08 -4.08
C ALA A 49 -8.99 -11.45 -3.22
N ALA A 50 -9.00 -12.64 -2.62
CA ALA A 50 -10.06 -13.07 -1.71
C ALA A 50 -10.13 -12.17 -0.45
N ARG A 51 -8.98 -11.84 0.15
CA ARG A 51 -8.90 -10.95 1.33
C ARG A 51 -9.39 -9.54 1.03
N ARG A 52 -9.08 -9.01 -0.16
CA ARG A 52 -9.57 -7.70 -0.62
C ARG A 52 -11.10 -7.68 -0.73
N ALA A 53 -11.68 -8.72 -1.31
CA ALA A 53 -13.13 -8.86 -1.44
C ALA A 53 -13.82 -9.09 -0.08
N ALA A 54 -13.14 -9.71 0.88
CA ALA A 54 -13.66 -10.03 2.20
C ALA A 54 -13.46 -8.92 3.26
N ALA A 55 -12.83 -7.79 2.90
CA ALA A 55 -12.53 -6.72 3.85
C ALA A 55 -13.83 -6.11 4.42
N THR A 56 -14.08 -6.35 5.70
CA THR A 56 -15.31 -5.92 6.41
C THR A 56 -15.01 -5.16 7.69
N GLY A 57 -13.73 -4.95 8.00
CA GLY A 57 -13.27 -4.27 9.18
C GLY A 57 -13.53 -2.76 9.16
N GLN A 58 -13.08 -2.09 10.21
CA GLN A 58 -13.28 -0.66 10.38
C GLN A 58 -12.38 0.14 9.43
N ILE A 59 -12.81 1.36 9.11
CA ILE A 59 -12.02 2.32 8.35
C ILE A 59 -10.86 2.83 9.20
N HIS A 60 -9.66 2.66 8.69
CA HIS A 60 -8.42 3.15 9.25
C HIS A 60 -7.98 4.43 8.52
N HIS A 61 -7.46 5.37 9.31
CA HIS A 61 -7.03 6.68 8.87
C HIS A 61 -5.51 6.81 9.10
N PRO A 62 -4.68 6.72 8.04
CA PRO A 62 -3.23 6.83 8.15
C PRO A 62 -2.76 8.16 8.71
N ILE A 63 -3.45 9.25 8.34
CA ILE A 63 -3.21 10.57 8.94
C ILE A 63 -4.02 10.67 10.23
N SER A 64 -3.50 10.07 11.29
CA SER A 64 -4.06 10.20 12.63
C SER A 64 -3.87 11.61 13.19
N LYS A 65 -4.43 11.88 14.38
CA LYS A 65 -4.17 13.15 15.07
C LYS A 65 -2.67 13.33 15.42
N ALA A 66 -1.95 12.25 15.71
CA ALA A 66 -0.53 12.31 16.06
C ALA A 66 0.33 12.63 14.83
N VAL A 67 0.09 11.91 13.73
CA VAL A 67 0.72 12.15 12.43
C VAL A 67 0.44 13.57 11.94
N PHE A 68 -0.82 14.02 12.01
CA PHE A 68 -1.19 15.39 11.62
C PHE A 68 -0.41 16.45 12.42
N LYS A 69 -0.21 16.26 13.72
CA LYS A 69 0.61 17.18 14.52
C LYS A 69 2.08 17.23 14.06
N ALA A 70 2.64 16.13 13.56
CA ALA A 70 3.99 16.13 12.99
C ALA A 70 4.02 16.89 11.66
N LEU A 71 3.04 16.63 10.78
CA LEU A 71 2.89 17.34 9.51
C LEU A 71 2.75 18.86 9.70
N GLU A 72 2.00 19.31 10.71
CA GLU A 72 1.83 20.74 11.00
C GLU A 72 3.07 21.45 11.54
N ARG A 73 4.07 20.70 12.02
CA ARG A 73 5.37 21.25 12.42
C ARG A 73 6.40 21.22 11.30
N HIS A 74 6.11 20.51 10.21
CA HIS A 74 7.02 20.35 9.09
C HIS A 74 7.11 21.65 8.27
N PRO A 75 8.31 22.10 7.85
CA PRO A 75 8.49 23.37 7.15
C PRO A 75 7.79 23.40 5.78
N ILE A 76 7.76 22.28 5.05
CA ILE A 76 7.11 22.16 3.73
C ILE A 76 5.68 21.58 3.78
N LEU A 77 5.43 20.53 4.58
CA LEU A 77 4.16 19.79 4.56
C LEU A 77 3.02 20.43 5.37
N LYS A 78 3.32 21.44 6.20
CA LYS A 78 2.31 22.16 6.99
C LYS A 78 1.23 22.75 6.07
N GLY A 79 -0.04 22.57 6.45
CA GLY A 79 -1.20 23.08 5.69
C GLY A 79 -1.63 22.24 4.47
N HIS A 80 -0.91 21.19 4.10
CA HIS A 80 -1.27 20.33 2.95
C HIS A 80 -2.21 19.16 3.29
N TYR A 81 -2.43 18.89 4.58
CA TYR A 81 -3.16 17.72 5.07
C TYR A 81 -4.16 18.11 6.14
N ARG A 82 -5.13 17.22 6.40
CA ARG A 82 -6.07 17.34 7.51
C ARG A 82 -6.05 16.10 8.39
N PRO A 83 -6.40 16.20 9.67
CA PRO A 83 -6.59 15.01 10.49
C PRO A 83 -7.66 14.12 9.86
N ARG A 84 -7.40 12.81 9.79
CA ARG A 84 -8.29 11.79 9.20
C ARG A 84 -8.63 12.07 7.73
N ASP A 85 -7.65 12.52 6.96
CA ASP A 85 -7.84 12.83 5.56
C ASP A 85 -8.34 11.61 4.76
N PRO A 86 -9.56 11.66 4.16
CA PRO A 86 -10.17 10.55 3.46
C PRO A 86 -9.42 10.15 2.18
N ARG A 87 -8.50 10.97 1.68
CA ARG A 87 -7.64 10.61 0.54
C ARG A 87 -6.77 9.38 0.82
N PHE A 88 -6.54 9.05 2.08
CA PHE A 88 -5.64 7.98 2.52
C PHE A 88 -6.36 6.87 3.28
N THR A 89 -7.69 6.91 3.42
CA THR A 89 -8.38 5.91 4.23
C THR A 89 -8.36 4.53 3.60
N THR A 90 -8.22 3.50 4.44
CA THR A 90 -8.25 2.10 4.04
C THR A 90 -9.14 1.27 4.96
N GLN A 91 -9.64 0.14 4.49
CA GLN A 91 -10.50 -0.75 5.27
C GLN A 91 -9.71 -1.94 5.83
N ALA A 92 -9.84 -2.18 7.14
CA ALA A 92 -9.27 -3.37 7.76
C ALA A 92 -9.94 -4.64 7.23
N ILE A 93 -9.20 -5.75 7.20
CA ILE A 93 -9.70 -7.05 6.72
C ILE A 93 -10.92 -7.53 7.53
N ASP A 94 -10.90 -7.36 8.84
CA ASP A 94 -12.02 -7.69 9.72
C ASP A 94 -11.99 -6.82 11.00
N LYS A 95 -12.94 -7.06 11.92
CA LYS A 95 -13.01 -6.35 13.21
C LYS A 95 -11.89 -6.78 14.17
N ALA A 96 -11.36 -8.01 14.05
CA ALA A 96 -10.31 -8.53 14.93
C ALA A 96 -8.97 -7.83 14.65
N ALA A 97 -8.68 -7.57 13.37
CA ALA A 97 -7.56 -6.77 12.90
C ALA A 97 -7.55 -5.35 13.50
N HIS A 98 -8.69 -4.87 14.02
CA HIS A 98 -8.83 -3.56 14.67
C HIS A 98 -9.01 -3.61 16.22
N LYS A 99 -9.19 -4.78 16.86
CA LYS A 99 -9.41 -4.88 18.33
C LYS A 99 -8.11 -4.86 19.17
N GLY A 100 -7.02 -5.47 18.70
CA GLY A 100 -5.70 -5.39 19.34
C GLY A 100 -4.89 -4.15 18.96
N TYR A 101 -5.54 -3.23 18.25
CA TYR A 101 -4.93 -2.27 17.35
C TYR A 101 -4.34 -1.06 18.05
N GLN A 102 -4.77 -0.70 19.26
CA GLN A 102 -4.31 0.55 19.90
C GLN A 102 -2.79 0.62 20.07
N ARG A 103 -2.11 -0.50 20.35
CA ARG A 103 -0.64 -0.50 20.49
C ARG A 103 0.04 -0.45 19.13
N TRP A 104 -0.36 -1.32 18.22
CA TRP A 104 0.22 -1.38 16.87
C TRP A 104 -0.03 -0.08 16.09
N HIS A 105 -1.20 0.53 16.26
CA HIS A 105 -1.59 1.78 15.60
C HIS A 105 -0.77 2.96 16.09
N ARG A 106 -0.44 2.98 17.39
CA ARG A 106 0.53 3.96 17.94
C ARG A 106 1.92 3.75 17.34
N VAL A 107 2.39 2.50 17.23
CA VAL A 107 3.70 2.21 16.62
C VAL A 107 3.75 2.68 15.17
N LEU A 108 2.69 2.44 14.38
CA LEU A 108 2.61 2.93 13.00
C LEU A 108 2.52 4.46 12.95
N ASP A 109 1.70 5.07 13.81
CA ASP A 109 1.59 6.53 13.90
C ASP A 109 2.94 7.17 14.26
N ASP A 110 3.71 6.54 15.16
CA ASP A 110 5.05 6.96 15.56
C ASP A 110 6.05 6.80 14.40
N GLU A 111 5.98 5.68 13.65
CA GLU A 111 6.78 5.45 12.43
C GLU A 111 6.53 6.54 11.38
N VAL A 112 5.27 6.85 11.10
CA VAL A 112 4.89 7.90 10.13
C VAL A 112 5.32 9.29 10.63
N ALA A 113 5.12 9.59 11.91
CA ALA A 113 5.55 10.86 12.49
C ALA A 113 7.07 11.01 12.48
N MET A 114 7.82 9.92 12.73
CA MET A 114 9.28 9.89 12.68
C MET A 114 9.77 10.15 11.26
N TRP A 115 9.20 9.48 10.24
CA TRP A 115 9.56 9.75 8.84
C TRP A 115 9.38 11.22 8.47
N VAL A 116 8.25 11.82 8.87
CA VAL A 116 7.99 13.26 8.66
C VAL A 116 9.04 14.13 9.36
N ASN A 117 9.43 13.79 10.59
CA ASN A 117 10.44 14.57 11.31
C ASN A 117 11.85 14.42 10.70
N GLU A 118 12.19 13.26 10.14
CA GLU A 118 13.51 13.00 9.56
C GLU A 118 13.69 13.58 8.15
N HIS A 119 12.60 13.81 7.41
CA HIS A 119 12.64 14.27 6.02
C HIS A 119 12.15 15.71 5.88
N GLN A 120 12.80 16.66 6.56
CA GLN A 120 12.38 18.07 6.62
C GLN A 120 12.31 18.78 5.24
N ASP A 121 12.92 18.23 4.21
CA ASP A 121 12.89 18.71 2.83
C ASP A 121 11.84 17.97 1.95
N ALA A 122 11.08 17.04 2.52
CA ALA A 122 10.07 16.28 1.78
C ALA A 122 8.95 17.17 1.23
N THR A 123 8.66 16.97 -0.05
CA THR A 123 7.48 17.51 -0.74
C THR A 123 6.23 16.68 -0.46
N PRO A 124 5.02 17.23 -0.67
CA PRO A 124 3.78 16.47 -0.55
C PRO A 124 3.77 15.18 -1.36
N LYS A 125 4.30 15.23 -2.59
CA LYS A 125 4.39 14.05 -3.47
C LYS A 125 5.28 12.95 -2.89
N GLN A 126 6.41 13.30 -2.27
CA GLN A 126 7.30 12.33 -1.64
C GLN A 126 6.66 11.69 -0.41
N PHE A 127 6.03 12.50 0.46
CA PHE A 127 5.28 11.97 1.60
C PHE A 127 4.18 11.01 1.17
N GLU A 128 3.35 11.40 0.19
CA GLU A 128 2.25 10.54 -0.29
C GLU A 128 2.76 9.25 -0.96
N SER A 129 3.87 9.33 -1.70
CA SER A 129 4.50 8.14 -2.30
C SER A 129 5.05 7.20 -1.23
N TRP A 130 5.72 7.74 -0.21
CA TRP A 130 6.23 6.95 0.90
C TRP A 130 5.10 6.30 1.70
N LEU A 131 4.04 7.05 1.99
CA LEU A 131 2.89 6.53 2.74
C LEU A 131 2.18 5.41 1.95
N ARG A 132 2.00 5.56 0.63
CA ARG A 132 1.48 4.48 -0.24
C ARG A 132 2.39 3.26 -0.24
N TRP A 133 3.71 3.47 -0.37
CA TRP A 133 4.69 2.37 -0.30
C TRP A 133 4.58 1.64 1.03
N ARG A 134 4.50 2.37 2.15
CA ARG A 134 4.41 1.77 3.49
C ARG A 134 3.18 0.86 3.59
N TYR A 135 2.02 1.32 3.13
CA TYR A 135 0.76 0.56 3.14
C TYR A 135 0.67 -0.57 2.11
N SER A 136 1.66 -0.67 1.21
CA SER A 136 1.82 -1.84 0.34
C SER A 136 2.77 -2.90 0.90
N GLN A 137 3.35 -2.67 2.10
CA GLN A 137 4.22 -3.67 2.74
C GLN A 137 3.42 -4.86 3.30
N PRO A 138 4.01 -6.06 3.38
CA PRO A 138 3.28 -7.28 3.75
C PRO A 138 2.55 -7.23 5.10
N ASP A 139 3.15 -6.60 6.12
CA ASP A 139 2.57 -6.45 7.46
C ASP A 139 1.32 -5.58 7.45
N LEU A 140 1.30 -4.55 6.60
CA LEU A 140 0.15 -3.70 6.40
C LEU A 140 -0.88 -4.32 5.47
N LEU A 141 -0.48 -5.02 4.41
CA LEU A 141 -1.42 -5.73 3.53
C LEU A 141 -2.14 -6.89 4.22
N GLU A 142 -1.53 -7.51 5.24
CA GLU A 142 -2.20 -8.51 6.07
C GLU A 142 -3.40 -7.92 6.81
N ARG A 143 -3.34 -6.64 7.17
CA ARG A 143 -4.39 -5.92 7.90
C ARG A 143 -5.30 -5.10 6.99
N PHE A 144 -4.73 -4.51 5.95
CA PHE A 144 -5.33 -3.59 4.98
C PHE A 144 -5.07 -4.13 3.57
N PRO A 145 -5.78 -5.20 3.17
CA PRO A 145 -5.48 -5.90 1.92
C PRO A 145 -5.61 -5.00 0.68
N ASN A 146 -6.39 -3.91 0.80
CA ASN A 146 -6.57 -2.93 -0.26
C ASN A 146 -5.51 -1.83 -0.29
N GLY A 147 -4.68 -1.65 0.75
CA GLY A 147 -3.90 -0.43 0.93
C GLY A 147 -4.81 0.81 0.81
N PHE A 148 -4.30 1.90 0.23
CA PHE A 148 -5.12 3.05 -0.20
C PHE A 148 -4.49 3.73 -1.42
#